data_AF-A0A158L0N7-F1
#
_entry.id   AF-A0A158L0N7-F1
#
_cell.length_a   1.000
_cell.length_b   1.000
_cell.length_c   1.000
_cell.angle_alpha   90.00
_cell.angle_beta   90.00
_cell.angle_gamma   90.00
#
_symmetry.space_group_name_H-M   'P 1'
#
loop_
_entity.id
_entity.type
_entity.pdbx_description
1 polymer ?
#
loop_
_entity_poly.entity_id
_entity_poly.type
_entity_poly.pdbx_seq_one_letter_code
_entity_poly.pdbx_strand_id
1 'polypeptide(L)'
;MQRLYQETINQLADRWTVLINELSRYGAGNYPDLLCMDVLQLIREVERVVIPDPFEQDVLLTARNLVEQGDPKIAMFKIHEVLSGRLL
;
A
#
# COMPACT_ATOMS: atom_id res chain seq x y z
N MET A 1 12.34 -8.22 19.51
CA MET A 1 11.20 -8.39 18.58
C MET A 1 10.74 -7.07 17.99
N GLN A 2 10.55 -5.99 18.78
CA GLN A 2 10.17 -4.66 18.27
C GLN A 2 11.07 -4.09 17.16
N ARG A 3 12.41 -4.26 17.24
CA ARG A 3 13.31 -3.78 16.17
C ARG A 3 13.06 -4.46 14.81
N LEU A 4 12.83 -5.77 14.81
CA LEU A 4 12.55 -6.52 13.57
C LEU A 4 11.19 -6.11 12.98
N TYR A 5 10.21 -5.86 13.83
CA TYR A 5 8.90 -5.34 13.42
C TYR A 5 9.02 -3.95 12.79
N GLN A 6 9.76 -3.04 13.42
CA GLN A 6 10.01 -1.70 12.88
C GLN A 6 10.79 -1.75 11.56
N GLU A 7 11.78 -2.62 11.45
CA GLU A 7 12.55 -2.83 10.22
C GLU A 7 11.65 -3.33 9.08
N THR A 8 10.70 -4.21 9.40
CA THR A 8 9.72 -4.71 8.41
C THR A 8 8.76 -3.60 7.97
N ILE A 9 8.29 -2.75 8.90
CA ILE A 9 7.45 -1.60 8.55
C ILE A 9 8.23 -0.59 7.68
N ASN A 10 9.49 -0.32 8.01
CA ASN A 10 10.33 0.57 7.20
C ASN A 10 10.50 0.02 5.78
N GLN A 11 10.71 -1.28 5.62
CA GLN A 11 10.77 -1.91 4.30
C GLN A 11 9.46 -1.75 3.50
N LEU A 12 8.29 -1.85 4.17
CA LEU A 12 7.00 -1.59 3.53
C LEU A 12 6.85 -0.12 3.13
N ALA A 13 7.33 0.82 3.95
CA ALA A 13 7.33 2.25 3.64
C ALA A 13 8.27 2.60 2.47
N ASP A 14 9.45 1.97 2.41
CA ASP A 14 10.38 2.11 1.29
C ASP A 14 9.75 1.57 -0.01
N ARG A 15 9.14 0.38 0.05
CA ARG A 15 8.45 -0.20 -1.11
C ARG A 15 7.27 0.66 -1.55
N TRP A 16 6.52 1.19 -0.60
CA TRP A 16 5.45 2.15 -0.86
C TRP A 16 5.99 3.38 -1.61
N THR A 17 7.12 3.93 -1.16
CA THR A 17 7.78 5.10 -1.75
C THR A 17 8.21 4.84 -3.20
N VAL A 18 8.76 3.66 -3.49
CA VAL A 18 9.12 3.28 -4.86
C VAL A 18 7.89 3.22 -5.76
N LEU A 19 6.83 2.53 -5.31
CA LEU A 19 5.62 2.33 -6.11
C LEU A 19 4.86 3.64 -6.38
N ILE A 20 4.73 4.53 -5.39
CA ILE A 20 4.05 5.81 -5.60
C ILE A 20 4.82 6.72 -6.57
N ASN A 21 6.15 6.67 -6.53
CA ASN A 21 7.00 7.41 -7.46
C ASN A 21 6.85 6.88 -8.89
N GLU A 22 6.79 5.55 -9.06
CA GLU A 22 6.58 4.94 -10.37
C GLU A 22 5.18 5.26 -10.92
N LEU A 23 4.12 5.11 -10.10
CA LEU A 23 2.75 5.48 -10.45
C LEU A 23 2.61 6.95 -10.83
N SER A 24 3.41 7.83 -10.23
CA SER A 24 3.39 9.26 -10.53
C SER A 24 3.95 9.62 -11.90
N ARG A 25 4.62 8.69 -12.58
CA ARG A 25 5.09 8.85 -13.97
C ARG A 25 3.99 8.63 -15.00
N TYR A 26 2.88 8.00 -14.60
CA TYR A 26 1.76 7.68 -15.48
C TYR A 26 0.64 8.71 -15.33
N GLY A 27 -0.07 8.97 -16.43
CA GLY A 27 -1.33 9.70 -16.42
C GLY A 27 -2.42 8.85 -15.75
N ALA A 28 -3.41 9.52 -15.13
CA ALA A 28 -4.52 8.85 -14.48
C ALA A 28 -5.24 7.89 -15.44
N GLY A 29 -5.59 6.69 -14.96
CA GLY A 29 -6.33 5.67 -15.69
C GLY A 29 -5.52 4.82 -16.68
N ASN A 30 -4.23 5.10 -16.88
CA ASN A 30 -3.37 4.35 -17.80
C ASN A 30 -2.16 3.74 -17.08
N TYR A 31 -2.43 2.96 -16.03
CA TYR A 31 -1.38 2.27 -15.28
C TYR A 31 -1.10 0.88 -15.89
N PRO A 32 0.16 0.45 -15.97
CA PRO A 32 0.48 -0.91 -16.40
C PRO A 32 -0.09 -1.96 -15.43
N ASP A 33 -0.60 -3.08 -15.97
CA ASP A 33 -1.15 -4.18 -15.16
C ASP A 33 -0.15 -4.70 -14.12
N LEU A 34 1.13 -4.76 -14.49
CA LEU A 34 2.20 -5.18 -13.58
C LEU A 34 2.27 -4.28 -12.34
N LEU A 35 2.11 -2.97 -12.53
CA LEU A 35 2.16 -2.00 -11.45
C LEU A 35 0.92 -2.13 -10.54
N CYS A 36 -0.26 -2.41 -11.12
CA CYS A 36 -1.46 -2.75 -10.35
C CYS A 36 -1.23 -4.02 -9.50
N MET A 37 -0.63 -5.06 -10.08
CA MET A 37 -0.29 -6.30 -9.36
C MET A 37 0.69 -6.06 -8.22
N ASP A 38 1.69 -5.20 -8.43
CA ASP A 38 2.65 -4.83 -7.38
C ASP A 38 1.98 -4.09 -6.21
N VAL A 39 0.99 -3.22 -6.48
CA VAL A 39 0.20 -2.57 -5.43
C VAL A 39 -0.67 -3.59 -4.68
N LEU A 40 -1.33 -4.53 -5.38
CA LEU A 40 -2.10 -5.60 -4.74
C LEU A 40 -1.23 -6.48 -3.84
N GLN A 41 0.01 -6.74 -4.27
CA GLN A 41 0.98 -7.48 -3.49
C GLN A 41 1.41 -6.69 -2.24
N LEU A 42 1.65 -5.39 -2.37
CA LEU A 42 1.94 -4.51 -1.23
C LEU A 42 0.80 -4.52 -0.21
N ILE A 43 -0.47 -4.43 -0.64
CA ILE A 43 -1.64 -4.49 0.26
C ILE A 43 -1.62 -5.78 1.09
N ARG A 44 -1.38 -6.93 0.45
CA ARG A 44 -1.31 -8.23 1.14
C ARG A 44 -0.19 -8.31 2.15
N GLU A 45 0.95 -7.69 1.86
CA GLU A 45 2.08 -7.65 2.78
C GLU A 45 1.79 -6.75 3.98
N VAL A 46 1.16 -5.59 3.75
CA VAL A 46 0.70 -4.69 4.81
C VAL A 46 -0.31 -5.39 5.72
N GLU A 47 -1.31 -6.08 5.17
CA GLU A 47 -2.29 -6.86 5.94
C GLU A 47 -1.61 -7.88 6.87
N ARG A 48 -0.57 -8.57 6.37
CA ARG A 48 0.15 -9.61 7.12
C ARG A 48 1.05 -9.05 8.22
N VAL A 49 1.71 -7.92 7.96
CA VAL A 49 2.69 -7.33 8.87
C VAL A 49 2.00 -6.48 9.93
N VAL A 50 1.09 -5.60 9.52
CA VAL A 50 0.48 -4.60 10.40
C VAL A 50 -0.59 -5.21 11.30
N ILE A 51 -1.22 -6.31 10.87
CA ILE A 51 -2.37 -6.94 11.54
C ILE A 51 -3.44 -5.86 11.82
N PRO A 52 -4.11 -5.36 10.76
CA PRO A 52 -4.98 -4.20 10.84
C PRO A 52 -6.15 -4.43 11.79
N ASP A 53 -6.57 -3.37 12.49
CA ASP A 53 -7.85 -3.36 13.19
C ASP A 53 -9.03 -3.33 12.19
N PRO A 54 -10.30 -3.46 12.63
CA PRO A 54 -11.43 -3.46 11.71
C PRO A 54 -11.55 -2.20 10.84
N PHE A 55 -11.18 -1.03 11.35
CA PHE A 55 -11.21 0.22 10.59
C PHE A 55 -10.09 0.26 9.54
N GLU A 56 -8.88 -0.16 9.92
CA GLU A 56 -7.76 -0.26 8.98
C GLU A 56 -7.99 -1.35 7.92
N GLN A 57 -8.68 -2.43 8.29
CA GLN A 57 -9.05 -3.48 7.35
C GLN A 57 -10.02 -2.95 6.28
N ASP A 58 -10.98 -2.09 6.65
CA ASP A 58 -11.87 -1.42 5.69
C ASP A 58 -11.08 -0.47 4.77
N VAL A 59 -10.05 0.21 5.28
CA VAL A 59 -9.15 1.04 4.47
C VAL A 59 -8.39 0.19 3.45
N LEU A 60 -7.87 -0.98 3.84
CA LEU A 60 -7.14 -1.89 2.94
C LEU A 60 -8.07 -2.58 1.92
N LEU A 61 -9.30 -2.91 2.30
CA LEU A 61 -10.33 -3.38 1.36
C LEU A 61 -10.68 -2.31 0.32
N THR A 62 -10.82 -1.06 0.76
CA THR A 62 -11.04 0.08 -0.14
C THR A 62 -9.86 0.25 -1.10
N ALA A 63 -8.62 0.15 -0.59
CA ALA A 63 -7.42 0.20 -1.43
C ALA A 63 -7.43 -0.92 -2.49
N ARG A 64 -7.81 -2.15 -2.13
CA ARG A 64 -7.89 -3.27 -3.07
C ARG A 64 -8.91 -2.99 -4.19
N ASN A 65 -10.11 -2.55 -3.83
CA ASN A 65 -11.17 -2.21 -4.78
C ASN A 65 -10.72 -1.11 -5.76
N LEU A 66 -9.98 -0.11 -5.27
CA LEU A 66 -9.43 0.96 -6.12
C LEU A 66 -8.44 0.42 -7.15
N VAL A 67 -7.56 -0.51 -6.78
CA VAL A 67 -6.63 -1.13 -7.76
C VAL A 67 -7.41 -1.93 -8.80
N GLU A 68 -8.41 -2.71 -8.38
CA GLU A 68 -9.25 -3.50 -9.29
C GLU A 68 -10.07 -2.62 -10.26
N GLN A 69 -10.38 -1.38 -9.86
CA GLN A 69 -11.04 -0.38 -10.71
C GLN A 69 -10.08 0.41 -11.60
N GLY A 70 -8.77 0.16 -11.51
CA GLY A 70 -7.76 0.86 -12.30
C GLY A 70 -7.22 2.15 -11.69
N ASP A 71 -7.44 2.37 -10.38
CA ASP A 71 -6.97 3.52 -9.61
C ASP A 71 -5.91 3.16 -8.54
N PRO A 72 -4.80 2.47 -8.90
CA PRO A 72 -3.76 2.08 -7.95
C PRO A 72 -3.12 3.28 -7.25
N LYS A 73 -3.05 4.45 -7.90
CA LYS A 73 -2.51 5.66 -7.27
C LYS A 73 -3.35 6.13 -6.08
N ILE A 74 -4.68 6.02 -6.16
CA ILE A 74 -5.56 6.35 -5.03
C ILE A 74 -5.42 5.30 -3.94
N ALA A 75 -5.32 4.02 -4.32
CA ALA A 75 -5.05 2.92 -3.40
C ALA A 75 -3.77 3.15 -2.56
N MET A 76 -2.71 3.69 -3.18
CA MET A 76 -1.47 4.00 -2.46
C MET A 76 -1.67 5.02 -1.33
N PHE A 77 -2.53 6.03 -1.48
CA PHE A 77 -2.82 6.96 -0.37
C PHE A 77 -3.49 6.23 0.81
N LYS A 78 -4.40 5.30 0.51
CA LYS A 78 -5.05 4.47 1.55
C LYS A 78 -4.06 3.57 2.29
N ILE A 79 -3.12 2.96 1.57
CA ILE A 79 -2.03 2.17 2.18
C ILE A 79 -1.16 3.06 3.09
N HIS A 80 -0.88 4.29 2.68
CA HIS A 80 -0.09 5.22 3.47
C HIS A 80 -0.78 5.60 4.79
N GLU A 81 -2.10 5.79 4.80
CA GLU A 81 -2.88 6.05 6.02
C GLU A 81 -2.62 4.97 7.09
N VAL A 82 -2.57 3.70 6.68
CA VAL A 82 -2.31 2.56 7.58
C VAL A 82 -0.85 2.51 8.03
N LEU A 83 0.10 2.70 7.11
CA LEU A 83 1.54 2.64 7.43
C LEU A 83 1.99 3.81 8.31
N SER A 84 1.49 5.02 8.07
CA SER A 84 1.87 6.21 8.83
C SER A 84 1.41 6.16 10.29
N GLY A 85 0.31 5.44 10.59
CA GLY A 85 -0.08 5.14 11.96
C GLY A 85 0.88 4.20 12.72
N ARG A 86 1.83 3.56 12.03
CA ARG A 86 2.81 2.62 12.61
C ARG A 86 4.25 3.13 12.61
N LEU A 87 4.52 4.22 11.90
CA LEU A 87 5.84 4.87 11.83
C LEU A 87 6.06 5.91 12.96
N LEU A 88 5.03 6.16 13.79
CA LEU A 88 5.07 6.97 15.00
C LEU A 88 5.53 6.15 16.21
#